data_AF-A0A9E5INY1-F1
#
_entry.id   AF-A0A9E5INY1-F1
#
_cell.length_a   1.000
_cell.length_b   1.000
_cell.length_c   1.000
_cell.angle_alpha   90.00
_cell.angle_beta   90.00
_cell.angle_gamma   90.00
#
_symmetry.space_group_name_H-M   'P 1'
#
loop_
_entity.id
_entity.type
_entity.pdbx_description
1 polymer ?
#
loop_
_entity_poly.entity_id
_entity_poly.type
_entity_poly.pdbx_seq_one_letter_code
_entity_poly.pdbx_strand_id
1 'polypeptide(L)'
;MSLSFLGATTPNPSQIIFVVDTGTAIMAPAKGGFRAFAIIREEILRLVGKLPPTCRFNVILYRAGSSGETEAIADAGVELNLFRSELVPASTEAKKDFFAWMAPVNAELGKFGPGSATRSTAWKRKPLPPDAGIDPLLYPPVWSRAVHAALEQQPTTVYVITSTDGVVRRAIDAETAGRRRAEIDKARTAFNAALAKEGLNAEAVVNARNSAYRKAGRELAAANKKFLDAGQDPIVVAGNDQIFTAATQAELKRRGVTITLDQSGWSRADGTVFKIPEQNVANWEGASWNDFHAQLAKLQKALLPERAVLNMFLFVGPNDKALNATENLTAVAKRNGGTFQLLTTRRLEEFQAREAAAK
;
A
#
# COMPACT_ATOMS: atom_id res chain seq x y z
N MET A 1 23.66 -22.09 4.13
CA MET A 1 22.56 -21.81 5.09
C MET A 1 21.38 -21.32 4.27
N SER A 2 20.18 -21.84 4.50
CA SER A 2 18.94 -21.36 3.87
C SER A 2 18.23 -20.39 4.80
N LEU A 3 17.54 -19.40 4.24
CA LEU A 3 16.68 -18.47 4.98
C LEU A 3 15.24 -18.67 4.53
N SER A 4 14.36 -19.01 5.46
CA SER A 4 12.92 -19.14 5.20
C SER A 4 12.16 -17.91 5.72
N PHE A 5 11.57 -17.13 4.81
CA PHE A 5 10.68 -16.00 5.13
C PHE A 5 9.25 -16.32 4.75
N LEU A 6 8.35 -16.38 5.73
CA LEU A 6 6.92 -16.56 5.51
C LEU A 6 6.56 -17.73 4.57
N GLY A 7 7.34 -18.81 4.62
CA GLY A 7 7.18 -19.98 3.74
C GLY A 7 8.01 -19.96 2.44
N ALA A 8 8.69 -18.86 2.10
CA ALA A 8 9.62 -18.81 0.97
C ALA A 8 11.05 -19.08 1.45
N THR A 9 11.72 -20.09 0.90
CA THR A 9 13.09 -20.44 1.29
C THR A 9 14.08 -19.99 0.23
N THR A 10 14.98 -19.09 0.61
CA THR A 10 16.09 -18.63 -0.24
C THR A 10 17.36 -19.37 0.17
N PRO A 11 17.98 -20.16 -0.73
CA PRO A 11 19.27 -20.77 -0.47
C PRO A 11 20.39 -19.73 -0.54
N ASN A 12 21.33 -19.77 0.42
CA ASN A 12 22.55 -18.94 0.44
C ASN A 12 22.30 -17.44 0.24
N PRO A 13 21.46 -16.80 1.06
CA PRO A 13 21.22 -15.37 0.94
C PRO A 13 22.49 -14.57 1.23
N SER A 14 22.93 -13.75 0.27
CA SER A 14 24.06 -12.85 0.43
C SER A 14 23.63 -11.39 0.56
N GLN A 15 22.72 -10.90 -0.30
CA GLN A 15 22.29 -9.50 -0.36
C GLN A 15 20.76 -9.40 -0.43
N ILE A 16 20.13 -9.12 0.71
CA ILE A 16 18.67 -9.13 0.84
C ILE A 16 18.10 -7.73 1.03
N ILE A 17 17.01 -7.41 0.34
CA ILE A 17 16.19 -6.23 0.66
C ILE A 17 14.74 -6.63 0.93
N PHE A 18 14.17 -6.08 2.00
CA PHE A 18 12.73 -6.15 2.26
C PHE A 18 12.07 -4.86 1.81
N VAL A 19 11.05 -4.95 0.96
CA VAL A 19 10.21 -3.85 0.52
C VAL A 19 8.84 -4.00 1.17
N VAL A 20 8.45 -3.08 2.04
CA VAL A 20 7.32 -3.26 2.97
C VAL A 20 6.29 -2.15 2.79
N ASP A 21 5.06 -2.53 2.44
CA ASP A 21 3.92 -1.61 2.44
C ASP A 21 3.57 -1.23 3.87
N THR A 22 3.61 0.06 4.16
CA THR A 22 3.28 0.65 5.47
C THR A 22 2.02 1.51 5.42
N GLY A 23 1.30 1.51 4.29
CA GLY A 23 0.05 2.25 4.14
C GLY A 23 -1.08 1.70 5.01
N THR A 24 -2.07 2.54 5.31
CA THR A 24 -3.25 2.17 6.12
C THR A 24 -4.05 1.02 5.52
N ALA A 25 -3.99 0.84 4.20
CA ALA A 25 -4.66 -0.25 3.48
C ALA A 25 -4.19 -1.65 3.89
N ILE A 26 -2.97 -1.83 4.43
CA ILE A 26 -2.51 -3.13 4.96
C ILE A 26 -3.11 -3.44 6.34
N MET A 27 -3.54 -2.40 7.07
CA MET A 27 -4.10 -2.48 8.42
C MET A 27 -5.63 -2.36 8.43
N ALA A 28 -6.29 -2.44 7.28
CA ALA A 28 -7.75 -2.40 7.21
C ALA A 28 -8.37 -3.58 7.99
N PRO A 29 -9.58 -3.45 8.56
CA PRO A 29 -10.26 -4.55 9.26
C PRO A 29 -10.41 -5.80 8.40
N ALA A 30 -10.72 -5.62 7.11
CA ALA A 30 -10.78 -6.69 6.13
C ALA A 30 -9.46 -7.47 5.99
N LYS A 31 -8.35 -6.87 6.43
CA LYS A 31 -7.01 -7.45 6.43
C LYS A 31 -6.54 -7.91 7.81
N GLY A 32 -7.39 -7.91 8.83
CA GLY A 32 -6.99 -8.32 10.19
C GLY A 32 -6.39 -7.17 11.01
N GLY A 33 -6.52 -5.92 10.55
CA GLY A 33 -6.30 -4.77 11.40
C GLY A 33 -4.83 -4.50 11.75
N PHE A 34 -4.66 -3.80 12.87
CA PHE A 34 -3.37 -3.42 13.43
C PHE A 34 -2.50 -4.64 13.80
N ARG A 35 -3.12 -5.65 14.42
CA ARG A 35 -2.46 -6.90 14.83
C ARG A 35 -1.73 -7.58 13.68
N ALA A 36 -2.34 -7.64 12.50
CA ALA A 36 -1.74 -8.36 11.40
C ALA A 36 -0.46 -7.69 10.88
N PHE A 37 -0.42 -6.35 10.84
CA PHE A 37 0.82 -5.65 10.51
C PHE A 37 1.88 -5.82 11.60
N ALA A 38 1.48 -5.87 12.89
CA ALA A 38 2.42 -6.16 13.98
C ALA A 38 3.13 -7.51 13.78
N ILE A 39 2.40 -8.55 13.34
CA ILE A 39 3.02 -9.85 13.02
C ILE A 39 4.01 -9.74 11.85
N ILE A 40 3.67 -9.02 10.78
CA ILE A 40 4.60 -8.78 9.65
C ILE A 40 5.88 -8.10 10.14
N ARG A 41 5.74 -7.06 10.98
CA ARG A 41 6.88 -6.34 11.57
C ARG A 41 7.74 -7.28 12.43
N GLU A 42 7.12 -8.05 13.31
CA GLU A 42 7.79 -9.04 14.16
C GLU A 42 8.54 -10.10 13.34
N GLU A 43 7.96 -10.57 12.23
CA GLU A 43 8.59 -11.55 11.35
C GLU A 43 9.80 -10.97 10.61
N ILE A 44 9.75 -9.72 10.16
CA ILE A 44 10.89 -9.03 9.55
C ILE A 44 12.01 -8.86 10.60
N LEU A 45 11.68 -8.39 11.81
CA LEU A 45 12.63 -8.25 12.92
C LEU A 45 13.30 -9.59 13.23
N ARG A 46 12.52 -10.66 13.35
CA ARG A 46 13.00 -12.03 13.60
C ARG A 46 13.98 -12.46 12.52
N LEU A 47 13.62 -12.28 11.25
CA LEU A 47 14.48 -12.68 10.14
C LEU A 47 15.81 -11.93 10.12
N VAL A 48 15.77 -10.61 10.23
CA VAL A 48 17.00 -9.82 10.28
C VAL A 48 17.87 -10.25 11.46
N GLY A 49 17.25 -10.59 12.60
CA GLY A 49 17.94 -11.19 13.75
C GLY A 49 18.73 -12.46 13.42
N LYS A 50 18.17 -13.33 12.56
CA LYS A 50 18.76 -14.62 12.16
C LYS A 50 19.77 -14.52 11.00
N LEU A 51 19.91 -13.37 10.34
CA LEU A 51 20.87 -13.23 9.22
C LEU A 51 22.32 -13.43 9.70
N PRO A 52 23.16 -14.22 9.01
CA PRO A 52 24.57 -14.35 9.37
C PRO A 52 25.32 -13.05 9.06
N PRO A 53 26.43 -12.72 9.77
CA PRO A 53 27.21 -11.50 9.52
C PRO A 53 27.77 -11.37 8.10
N THR A 54 27.91 -12.48 7.38
CA THR A 54 28.33 -12.53 5.97
C THR A 54 27.25 -12.04 5.00
N CYS A 55 26.00 -11.94 5.45
CA CYS A 55 24.91 -11.39 4.67
C CYS A 55 24.85 -9.86 4.82
N ARG A 56 24.51 -9.16 3.74
CA ARG A 56 24.15 -7.74 3.75
C ARG A 56 22.66 -7.59 3.57
N PHE A 57 22.07 -6.63 4.27
CA PHE A 57 20.63 -6.39 4.21
C PHE A 57 20.27 -4.91 4.19
N ASN A 58 19.04 -4.62 3.75
CA ASN A 58 18.37 -3.35 3.96
C ASN A 58 16.85 -3.54 3.99
N VAL A 59 16.13 -2.52 4.46
CA VAL A 59 14.66 -2.48 4.46
C VAL A 59 14.19 -1.14 3.89
N ILE A 60 13.19 -1.20 3.02
CA ILE A 60 12.56 -0.07 2.36
C ILE A 60 11.08 -0.08 2.72
N LEU A 61 10.66 0.91 3.49
CA LEU A 61 9.25 1.15 3.76
C LEU A 61 8.69 2.00 2.63
N TYR A 62 7.49 1.67 2.17
CA TYR A 62 6.78 2.49 1.22
C TYR A 62 5.32 2.67 1.57
N ARG A 63 4.74 3.72 1.03
CA ARG A 63 3.29 3.98 1.07
C ARG A 63 2.90 4.75 -0.18
N ALA A 64 1.73 4.46 -0.72
CA ALA A 64 1.10 5.32 -1.71
C ALA A 64 0.84 6.70 -1.06
N GLY A 65 1.48 7.74 -1.57
CA GLY A 65 1.36 9.11 -1.07
C GLY A 65 -0.06 9.66 -1.23
N SER A 66 -0.33 10.73 -0.48
CA SER A 66 -1.63 11.42 -0.45
C SER A 66 -1.85 12.39 -1.62
N SER A 67 -0.85 12.60 -2.48
CA SER A 67 -0.97 13.40 -3.70
C SER A 67 -1.85 12.65 -4.70
N GLY A 68 -3.16 12.76 -4.49
CA GLY A 68 -4.16 12.40 -5.46
C GLY A 68 -3.85 13.11 -6.77
N GLU A 69 -3.73 12.32 -7.82
CA GLU A 69 -4.21 12.66 -9.15
C GLU A 69 -3.64 13.90 -9.88
N THR A 70 -2.68 14.61 -9.29
CA THR A 70 -2.15 15.85 -9.87
C THR A 70 -0.67 15.72 -10.20
N GLU A 71 -0.44 15.79 -11.52
CA GLU A 71 0.74 16.29 -12.21
C GLU A 71 1.93 15.34 -12.43
N ALA A 72 1.93 14.78 -13.64
CA ALA A 72 3.02 14.77 -14.64
C ALA A 72 4.41 14.24 -14.27
N ILE A 73 4.66 13.78 -13.06
CA ILE A 73 5.92 13.13 -12.70
C ILE A 73 5.59 11.73 -12.20
N ALA A 74 6.09 10.70 -12.90
CA ALA A 74 6.04 9.30 -12.48
C ALA A 74 6.65 9.03 -11.08
N ASP A 75 7.14 10.08 -10.41
CA ASP A 75 7.85 10.05 -9.14
C ASP A 75 7.10 10.69 -7.95
N ALA A 76 6.01 11.43 -8.14
CA ALA A 76 5.45 12.34 -7.12
C ALA A 76 4.46 11.73 -6.10
N GLY A 77 4.16 10.43 -6.20
CA GLY A 77 3.05 9.81 -5.47
C GLY A 77 3.41 8.69 -4.51
N VAL A 78 4.69 8.46 -4.20
CA VAL A 78 5.12 7.34 -3.34
C VAL A 78 6.13 7.83 -2.33
N GLU A 79 5.80 7.67 -1.05
CA GLU A 79 6.71 7.93 0.05
C GLU A 79 7.60 6.72 0.26
N LEU A 80 8.91 6.94 0.38
CA LEU A 80 9.89 5.90 0.69
C LEU A 80 10.69 6.30 1.93
N ASN A 81 11.00 5.33 2.78
CA ASN A 81 11.97 5.48 3.85
C ASN A 81 12.86 4.24 3.90
N LEU A 82 14.16 4.43 3.77
CA LEU A 82 15.13 3.35 3.80
C LEU A 82 15.74 3.26 5.20
N PHE A 83 16.08 2.05 5.66
CA PHE A 83 16.83 1.88 6.91
C PHE A 83 18.25 2.47 6.80
N ARG A 84 18.86 2.30 5.63
CA ARG A 84 20.16 2.81 5.19
C ARG A 84 20.12 3.19 3.71
N SER A 85 21.01 4.06 3.26
CA SER A 85 21.13 4.39 1.83
C SER A 85 21.64 3.22 0.97
N GLU A 86 22.30 2.25 1.60
CA GLU A 86 22.92 1.09 0.95
C GLU A 86 22.77 -0.17 1.82
N LEU A 87 23.01 -1.34 1.21
CA LEU A 87 23.10 -2.62 1.91
C LEU A 87 24.19 -2.59 2.99
N VAL A 88 23.84 -2.93 4.23
CA VAL A 88 24.80 -3.03 5.33
C VAL A 88 25.01 -4.46 5.78
N PRO A 89 26.21 -4.84 6.27
CA PRO A 89 26.43 -6.15 6.87
C PRO A 89 25.46 -6.40 8.03
N ALA A 90 25.02 -7.65 8.20
CA ALA A 90 24.17 -8.07 9.32
C ALA A 90 25.00 -8.24 10.62
N SER A 91 25.76 -7.22 10.99
CA SER A 91 26.49 -7.17 12.25
C SER A 91 25.53 -7.00 13.44
N THR A 92 26.01 -7.27 14.65
CA THR A 92 25.23 -7.08 15.88
C THR A 92 24.74 -5.63 16.02
N GLU A 93 25.59 -4.67 15.69
CA GLU A 93 25.32 -3.24 15.77
C GLU A 93 24.27 -2.82 14.74
N ALA A 94 24.41 -3.28 13.49
CA ALA A 94 23.46 -2.99 12.42
C ALA A 94 22.07 -3.58 12.73
N LYS A 95 22.01 -4.79 13.27
CA LYS A 95 20.75 -5.42 13.70
C LYS A 95 20.10 -4.66 14.86
N LYS A 96 20.88 -4.28 15.88
CA LYS A 96 20.38 -3.50 17.02
C LYS A 96 19.77 -2.17 16.56
N ASP A 97 20.47 -1.46 15.68
CA ASP A 97 19.95 -0.20 15.11
C ASP A 97 18.73 -0.43 14.23
N PHE A 98 18.70 -1.52 13.45
CA PHE A 98 17.53 -1.89 12.67
C PHE A 98 16.30 -2.14 13.55
N PHE A 99 16.47 -2.85 14.66
CA PHE A 99 15.37 -3.12 15.59
C PHE A 99 14.81 -1.83 16.17
N ALA A 100 15.67 -0.91 16.60
CA ALA A 100 15.25 0.41 17.08
C ALA A 100 14.51 1.20 16.00
N TRP A 101 14.97 1.13 14.74
CA TRP A 101 14.37 1.84 13.61
C TRP A 101 13.00 1.31 13.20
N MET A 102 12.85 -0.01 13.13
CA MET A 102 11.64 -0.68 12.66
C MET A 102 10.56 -0.80 13.75
N ALA A 103 10.95 -0.85 15.04
CA ALA A 103 10.02 -1.02 16.15
C ALA A 103 8.80 -0.07 16.15
N PRO A 104 8.97 1.27 15.96
CA PRO A 104 7.82 2.19 15.99
C PRO A 104 6.98 2.19 14.70
N VAL A 105 7.41 1.48 13.65
CA VAL A 105 6.73 1.52 12.34
C VAL A 105 5.31 0.98 12.47
N ASN A 106 4.31 1.83 12.21
CA ASN A 106 2.89 1.55 12.43
C ASN A 106 2.61 0.91 13.81
N ALA A 107 3.31 1.36 14.87
CA ALA A 107 3.11 0.86 16.23
C ALA A 107 2.11 1.68 17.04
N GLU A 108 1.73 2.87 16.56
CA GLU A 108 0.79 3.77 17.23
C GLU A 108 -0.27 4.31 16.27
N LEU A 109 -1.49 4.50 16.78
CA LEU A 109 -2.57 5.16 16.04
C LEU A 109 -2.16 6.59 15.68
N GLY A 110 -2.26 6.94 14.39
CA GLY A 110 -1.92 8.28 13.90
C GLY A 110 -0.46 8.48 13.51
N LYS A 111 0.43 7.51 13.81
CA LYS A 111 1.80 7.47 13.30
C LYS A 111 1.94 6.31 12.32
N PHE A 112 1.57 6.58 11.08
CA PHE A 112 1.56 5.58 10.01
C PHE A 112 2.55 5.86 8.89
N GLY A 113 2.83 4.83 8.11
CA GLY A 113 3.62 4.94 6.90
C GLY A 113 5.13 5.04 7.16
N PRO A 114 5.92 5.37 6.13
CA PRO A 114 7.37 5.38 6.20
C PRO A 114 7.91 6.36 7.26
N GLY A 115 7.16 7.44 7.56
CA GLY A 115 7.52 8.45 8.56
C GLY A 115 7.36 8.00 10.02
N SER A 116 6.79 6.82 10.27
CA SER A 116 6.66 6.28 11.64
C SER A 116 7.95 5.62 12.18
N ALA A 117 8.94 5.40 11.32
CA ALA A 117 10.26 4.93 11.75
C ALA A 117 11.04 6.02 12.50
N THR A 118 12.01 5.64 13.35
CA THR A 118 12.74 6.59 14.21
C THR A 118 13.55 7.65 13.44
N ARG A 119 13.93 7.35 12.19
CA ARG A 119 14.61 8.28 11.29
C ARG A 119 14.16 8.06 9.86
N SER A 120 14.30 9.10 9.05
CA SER A 120 14.07 9.04 7.61
C SER A 120 15.41 9.04 6.86
N THR A 121 15.62 8.04 6.00
CA THR A 121 16.63 8.11 4.94
C THR A 121 15.90 8.22 3.62
N ALA A 122 15.90 9.42 3.06
CA ALA A 122 15.30 9.69 1.77
C ALA A 122 16.05 8.97 0.65
N TRP A 123 15.33 8.50 -0.36
CA TRP A 123 15.90 7.99 -1.58
C TRP A 123 15.72 8.99 -2.71
N LYS A 124 16.81 9.22 -3.45
CA LYS A 124 16.80 9.96 -4.70
C LYS A 124 17.11 8.99 -5.81
N ARG A 125 16.17 8.85 -6.75
CA ARG A 125 16.30 8.01 -7.94
C ARG A 125 17.56 8.38 -8.71
N LYS A 126 18.39 7.39 -9.00
CA LYS A 126 19.54 7.55 -9.89
C LYS A 126 19.04 7.61 -11.34
N PRO A 127 19.64 8.45 -12.20
CA PRO A 127 19.32 8.44 -13.61
C PRO A 127 19.64 7.06 -14.19
N LEU A 128 18.74 6.54 -15.02
CA LEU A 128 18.97 5.32 -15.78
C LEU A 128 19.75 5.65 -17.07
N PRO A 129 20.48 4.68 -17.66
CA PRO A 129 21.03 4.83 -18.99
C PRO A 129 19.97 5.29 -20.00
N PRO A 130 20.29 6.19 -20.95
CA PRO A 130 19.31 6.69 -21.94
C PRO A 130 18.65 5.58 -22.77
N ASP A 131 19.37 4.48 -23.00
CA ASP A 131 18.97 3.30 -23.76
C ASP A 131 18.31 2.21 -22.90
N ALA A 132 18.01 2.48 -21.63
CA ALA A 132 17.31 1.54 -20.74
C ALA A 132 15.91 1.14 -21.25
N GLY A 133 15.35 1.88 -22.22
CA GLY A 133 14.09 1.56 -22.89
C GLY A 133 12.87 1.60 -21.98
N ILE A 134 12.96 2.32 -20.87
CA ILE A 134 11.86 2.55 -19.93
C ILE A 134 10.84 3.47 -20.61
N ASP A 135 9.58 3.08 -20.56
CA ASP A 135 8.48 3.88 -21.09
C ASP A 135 8.16 4.99 -20.08
N PRO A 136 8.40 6.27 -20.41
CA PRO A 136 8.16 7.38 -19.48
C PRO A 136 6.67 7.64 -19.25
N LEU A 137 5.79 7.13 -20.12
CA LEU A 137 4.34 7.32 -20.03
C LEU A 137 3.67 6.21 -19.21
N LEU A 138 4.38 5.10 -18.94
CA LEU A 138 3.85 4.02 -18.12
C LEU A 138 4.03 4.35 -16.64
N TYR A 139 2.91 4.39 -15.91
CA TYR A 139 2.85 4.47 -14.47
C TYR A 139 2.73 3.06 -13.88
N PRO A 140 3.84 2.50 -13.37
CA PRO A 140 3.83 1.16 -12.80
C PRO A 140 3.12 1.14 -11.43
N PRO A 141 2.80 -0.04 -10.90
CA PRO A 141 2.25 -0.17 -9.55
C PRO A 141 3.14 0.50 -8.51
N VAL A 142 2.54 1.12 -7.48
CA VAL A 142 3.23 1.92 -6.45
C VAL A 142 4.45 1.22 -5.84
N TRP A 143 4.31 -0.06 -5.51
CA TRP A 143 5.38 -0.86 -4.90
C TRP A 143 6.61 -1.00 -5.80
N SER A 144 6.47 -0.87 -7.13
CA SER A 144 7.58 -0.99 -8.07
C SER A 144 8.62 0.12 -7.91
N ARG A 145 8.24 1.28 -7.40
CA ARG A 145 9.19 2.35 -7.06
C ARG A 145 10.10 1.95 -5.90
N ALA A 146 9.53 1.31 -4.89
CA ALA A 146 10.33 0.78 -3.79
C ALA A 146 11.24 -0.37 -4.27
N VAL A 147 10.77 -1.18 -5.22
CA VAL A 147 11.62 -2.17 -5.91
C VAL A 147 12.74 -1.48 -6.70
N HIS A 148 12.50 -0.37 -7.41
CA HIS A 148 13.56 0.41 -8.06
C HIS A 148 14.64 0.83 -7.05
N ALA A 149 14.24 1.43 -5.93
CA ALA A 149 15.15 1.83 -4.86
C ALA A 149 15.92 0.63 -4.28
N ALA A 150 15.31 -0.56 -4.24
CA ALA A 150 16.00 -1.79 -3.86
C ALA A 150 17.04 -2.20 -4.92
N LEU A 151 16.66 -2.25 -6.19
CA LEU A 151 17.55 -2.67 -7.29
C LEU A 151 18.79 -1.77 -7.41
N GLU A 152 18.69 -0.47 -7.16
CA GLU A 152 19.86 0.43 -7.16
C GLU A 152 20.95 0.05 -6.12
N GLN A 153 20.61 -0.75 -5.11
CA GLN A 153 21.53 -1.22 -4.08
C GLN A 153 22.12 -2.60 -4.39
N GLN A 154 21.82 -3.15 -5.56
CA GLN A 154 22.36 -4.43 -6.04
C GLN A 154 22.09 -5.64 -5.13
N PRO A 155 20.82 -5.93 -4.79
CA PRO A 155 20.45 -7.12 -4.05
C PRO A 155 20.47 -8.36 -4.95
N THR A 156 20.75 -9.53 -4.35
CA THR A 156 20.48 -10.82 -4.98
C THR A 156 19.03 -11.24 -4.79
N THR A 157 18.38 -10.77 -3.72
CA THR A 157 17.00 -11.14 -3.38
C THR A 157 16.22 -9.96 -2.82
N VAL A 158 15.00 -9.77 -3.33
CA VAL A 158 14.05 -8.78 -2.82
C VAL A 158 12.78 -9.51 -2.37
N TYR A 159 12.37 -9.27 -1.13
CA TYR A 159 11.07 -9.68 -0.61
C TYR A 159 10.13 -8.48 -0.63
N VAL A 160 9.07 -8.53 -1.44
CA VAL A 160 8.07 -7.47 -1.55
C VAL A 160 6.82 -7.87 -0.79
N ILE A 161 6.53 -7.16 0.29
CA ILE A 161 5.31 -7.31 1.09
C ILE A 161 4.37 -6.16 0.72
N THR A 162 3.23 -6.49 0.11
CA THR A 162 2.27 -5.52 -0.41
C THR A 162 0.86 -5.83 0.04
N SER A 163 0.03 -4.79 0.16
CA SER A 163 -1.39 -4.94 0.44
C SER A 163 -2.25 -5.01 -0.83
N THR A 164 -1.67 -4.80 -2.01
CA THR A 164 -2.37 -4.81 -3.30
C THR A 164 -1.45 -5.28 -4.44
N ASP A 165 -2.03 -5.86 -5.50
CA ASP A 165 -1.34 -6.03 -6.78
C ASP A 165 -0.99 -4.66 -7.39
N GLY A 166 -1.85 -3.68 -7.17
CA GLY A 166 -1.72 -2.32 -7.68
C GLY A 166 -2.33 -2.17 -9.06
N VAL A 167 -2.24 -0.96 -9.61
CA VAL A 167 -2.80 -0.64 -10.91
C VAL A 167 -1.66 -0.20 -11.82
N VAL A 168 -1.64 -0.75 -13.04
CA VAL A 168 -0.77 -0.25 -14.11
C VAL A 168 -1.56 0.78 -14.90
N ARG A 169 -0.98 1.96 -15.10
CA ARG A 169 -1.61 3.05 -15.81
C ARG A 169 -0.70 3.60 -16.89
N ARG A 170 -1.26 4.33 -17.85
CA ARG A 170 -0.52 5.04 -18.89
C ARG A 170 -1.03 6.45 -19.01
N ALA A 171 -0.13 7.42 -19.17
CA ALA A 171 -0.50 8.80 -19.44
C ALA A 171 -1.30 8.89 -20.74
N ILE A 172 -2.38 9.66 -20.73
CA ILE A 172 -3.19 9.92 -21.93
C ILE A 172 -2.68 11.16 -22.64
N ASP A 173 -2.97 11.26 -23.94
CA ASP A 173 -2.72 12.48 -24.71
C ASP A 173 -3.68 13.63 -24.33
N ALA A 174 -3.30 14.85 -24.76
CA ALA A 174 -4.06 16.06 -24.46
C ALA A 174 -5.47 16.05 -25.08
N GLU A 175 -5.66 15.38 -26.22
CA GLU A 175 -6.96 15.27 -26.89
C GLU A 175 -7.94 14.43 -26.06
N THR A 176 -7.48 13.26 -25.60
CA THR A 176 -8.25 12.36 -24.75
C THR A 176 -8.54 12.99 -23.39
N ALA A 177 -7.57 13.70 -22.80
CA ALA A 177 -7.81 14.50 -21.60
C ALA A 177 -8.88 15.59 -21.84
N GLY A 178 -8.84 16.26 -22.99
CA GLY A 178 -9.84 17.26 -23.39
C GLY A 178 -11.25 16.68 -23.52
N ARG A 179 -11.39 15.52 -24.17
CA ARG A 179 -12.68 14.81 -24.29
C ARG A 179 -13.26 14.44 -22.92
N ARG A 180 -12.44 13.87 -22.03
CA ARG A 180 -12.87 13.53 -20.67
C ARG A 180 -13.29 14.76 -19.86
N ARG A 181 -12.58 15.88 -20.03
CA ARG A 181 -12.95 17.15 -19.39
C ARG A 181 -14.33 17.61 -19.83
N ALA A 182 -14.60 17.60 -21.14
CA ALA A 182 -15.89 17.97 -21.68
C ALA A 182 -17.03 17.06 -21.17
N GLU A 183 -16.78 15.76 -21.04
CA GLU A 183 -17.74 14.81 -20.45
C GLU A 183 -18.02 15.09 -18.97
N ILE A 184 -16.98 15.36 -18.18
CA ILE A 184 -17.13 15.74 -16.76
C ILE A 184 -17.91 17.05 -16.63
N ASP A 185 -17.60 18.07 -17.43
CA ASP A 185 -18.30 19.35 -17.40
C ASP A 185 -19.77 19.23 -17.83
N LYS A 186 -20.05 18.37 -18.82
CA LYS A 186 -21.42 18.01 -19.20
C LYS A 186 -22.16 17.32 -18.04
N ALA A 187 -21.52 16.36 -17.37
CA ALA A 187 -22.08 15.66 -16.23
C ALA A 187 -22.35 16.60 -15.05
N ARG A 188 -21.45 17.56 -14.78
CA ARG A 188 -21.62 18.61 -13.76
C ARG A 188 -22.78 19.53 -14.08
N THR A 189 -22.89 19.97 -15.33
CA THR A 189 -24.02 20.80 -15.78
C THR A 189 -25.35 20.07 -15.60
N ALA A 190 -25.42 18.80 -16.00
CA ALA A 190 -26.62 17.97 -15.84
C ALA A 190 -26.96 17.74 -14.35
N PHE A 191 -25.94 17.49 -13.51
CA PHE A 191 -26.08 17.33 -12.07
C PHE A 191 -26.66 18.59 -11.41
N ASN A 192 -26.10 19.76 -11.72
CA ASN A 192 -26.59 21.04 -11.20
C ASN A 192 -28.03 21.33 -11.64
N ALA A 193 -28.36 21.07 -12.91
CA ALA A 193 -29.71 21.25 -13.43
C ALA A 193 -30.72 20.30 -12.75
N ALA A 194 -30.31 19.05 -12.47
CA ALA A 194 -31.16 18.09 -11.74
C ALA A 194 -31.43 18.55 -10.31
N LEU A 195 -30.40 18.99 -9.59
CA LEU A 195 -30.56 19.53 -8.23
C LEU A 195 -31.44 20.78 -8.20
N ALA A 196 -31.27 21.69 -9.15
CA ALA A 196 -32.09 22.91 -9.22
C ALA A 196 -33.59 22.61 -9.38
N LYS A 197 -33.96 21.56 -10.13
CA LYS A 197 -35.36 21.10 -10.24
C LYS A 197 -35.93 20.58 -8.93
N GLU A 198 -35.08 20.06 -8.06
CA GLU A 198 -35.43 19.60 -6.71
C GLU A 198 -35.31 20.74 -5.66
N GLY A 199 -35.02 21.98 -6.09
CA GLY A 199 -34.83 23.13 -5.19
C GLY A 199 -33.52 23.08 -4.39
N LEU A 200 -32.55 22.27 -4.83
CA LEU A 200 -31.28 22.02 -4.14
C LEU A 200 -30.10 22.73 -4.81
N ASN A 201 -29.06 23.00 -4.02
CA ASN A 201 -27.80 23.58 -4.46
C ASN A 201 -26.68 22.52 -4.43
N ALA A 202 -25.92 22.39 -5.52
CA ALA A 202 -24.85 21.41 -5.67
C ALA A 202 -23.72 21.54 -4.65
N GLU A 203 -23.31 22.78 -4.35
CA GLU A 203 -22.28 23.05 -3.34
C GLU A 203 -22.77 22.64 -1.95
N ALA A 204 -24.02 22.95 -1.61
CA ALA A 204 -24.63 22.54 -0.35
C ALA A 204 -24.67 21.01 -0.21
N VAL A 205 -25.04 20.29 -1.28
CA VAL A 205 -25.03 18.82 -1.33
C VAL A 205 -23.62 18.24 -1.12
N VAL A 206 -22.62 18.78 -1.81
CA VAL A 206 -21.21 18.36 -1.64
C VAL A 206 -20.72 18.63 -0.21
N ASN A 207 -21.03 19.81 0.33
CA ASN A 207 -20.64 20.20 1.68
C ASN A 207 -21.32 19.36 2.77
N ALA A 208 -22.60 19.01 2.59
CA ALA A 208 -23.33 18.11 3.47
C ALA A 208 -22.67 16.72 3.49
N ARG A 209 -22.40 16.13 2.31
CA ARG A 209 -21.70 14.85 2.18
C ARG A 209 -20.33 14.87 2.86
N ASN A 210 -19.49 15.87 2.57
CA ASN A 210 -18.16 15.98 3.16
C ASN A 210 -18.22 16.15 4.68
N SER A 211 -19.23 16.86 5.19
CA SER A 211 -19.43 17.04 6.63
C SER A 211 -19.89 15.75 7.31
N ALA A 212 -20.75 14.96 6.66
CA ALA A 212 -21.16 13.65 7.15
C ALA A 212 -19.97 12.68 7.28
N TYR A 213 -19.12 12.58 6.26
CA TYR A 213 -17.90 11.76 6.34
C TYR A 213 -16.92 12.26 7.41
N ARG A 214 -16.73 13.58 7.56
CA ARG A 214 -15.90 14.14 8.63
C ARG A 214 -16.46 13.84 10.02
N LYS A 215 -17.79 13.87 10.19
CA LYS A 215 -18.47 13.49 11.43
C LYS A 215 -18.21 12.01 11.75
N ALA A 216 -18.42 11.11 10.79
CA ALA A 216 -18.12 9.70 10.94
C ALA A 216 -16.65 9.43 11.32
N GLY A 217 -15.71 10.18 10.72
CA GLY A 217 -14.30 10.12 11.09
C GLY A 217 -14.04 10.51 12.54
N ARG A 218 -14.71 11.55 13.06
CA ARG A 218 -14.62 11.94 14.49
C ARG A 218 -15.23 10.89 15.42
N GLU A 219 -16.35 10.29 15.03
CA GLU A 219 -16.99 9.21 15.79
C GLU A 219 -16.09 7.97 15.86
N LEU A 220 -15.46 7.60 14.74
CA LEU A 220 -14.48 6.51 14.70
C LEU A 220 -13.26 6.83 15.57
N ALA A 221 -12.74 8.07 15.53
CA ALA A 221 -11.63 8.48 16.39
C ALA A 221 -11.99 8.37 17.88
N ALA A 222 -13.20 8.79 18.26
CA ALA A 222 -13.69 8.65 19.63
C ALA A 222 -13.86 7.18 20.05
N ALA A 223 -14.35 6.31 19.15
CA ALA A 223 -14.44 4.88 19.37
C ALA A 223 -13.05 4.24 19.55
N ASN A 224 -12.10 4.59 18.67
CA ASN A 224 -10.72 4.11 18.75
C ASN A 224 -10.04 4.50 20.06
N LYS A 225 -10.30 5.72 20.57
CA LYS A 225 -9.81 6.11 21.90
C LYS A 225 -10.32 5.15 22.98
N LYS A 226 -11.62 4.83 23.00
CA LYS A 226 -12.20 3.86 23.94
C LYS A 226 -11.61 2.46 23.78
N PHE A 227 -11.34 2.02 22.55
CA PHE A 227 -10.70 0.73 22.30
C PHE A 227 -9.29 0.69 22.90
N LEU A 228 -8.50 1.73 22.66
CA LEU A 228 -7.15 1.84 23.22
C LEU A 228 -7.17 1.89 24.75
N ASP A 229 -8.06 2.67 25.35
CA ASP A 229 -8.23 2.74 26.82
C ASP A 229 -8.61 1.38 27.42
N ALA A 230 -9.28 0.52 26.64
CA ALA A 230 -9.62 -0.86 27.00
C ALA A 230 -8.55 -1.90 26.61
N GLY A 231 -7.37 -1.48 26.16
CA GLY A 231 -6.28 -2.37 25.72
C GLY A 231 -6.55 -3.11 24.41
N GLN A 232 -7.48 -2.63 23.60
CA GLN A 232 -7.84 -3.20 22.29
C GLN A 232 -7.17 -2.44 21.15
N ASP A 233 -6.85 -3.15 20.05
CA ASP A 233 -6.31 -2.55 18.84
C ASP A 233 -7.29 -1.55 18.18
N PRO A 234 -6.83 -0.44 17.62
CA PRO A 234 -7.70 0.50 16.92
C PRO A 234 -8.16 -0.05 15.56
N ILE A 235 -9.28 0.48 15.07
CA ILE A 235 -9.77 0.27 13.71
C ILE A 235 -9.15 1.32 12.79
N VAL A 236 -8.41 0.87 11.77
CA VAL A 236 -7.71 1.75 10.81
C VAL A 236 -8.42 1.70 9.46
N VAL A 237 -8.74 2.87 8.90
CA VAL A 237 -9.34 3.01 7.57
C VAL A 237 -8.49 3.94 6.71
N ALA A 238 -8.47 3.73 5.39
CA ALA A 238 -7.70 4.60 4.50
C ALA A 238 -8.40 5.94 4.21
N GLY A 239 -9.73 5.98 4.33
CA GLY A 239 -10.56 7.15 4.17
C GLY A 239 -11.86 7.02 4.97
N ASN A 240 -12.53 8.14 5.23
CA ASN A 240 -13.77 8.17 6.01
C ASN A 240 -14.93 7.41 5.31
N ASP A 241 -14.86 7.26 4.00
CA ASP A 241 -15.78 6.44 3.21
C ASP A 241 -15.66 4.95 3.56
N GLN A 242 -14.45 4.48 3.87
CA GLN A 242 -14.21 3.08 4.22
C GLN A 242 -14.77 2.66 5.59
N ILE A 243 -15.22 3.63 6.40
CA ILE A 243 -15.97 3.38 7.65
C ILE A 243 -17.23 2.57 7.35
N PHE A 244 -17.83 2.75 6.18
CA PHE A 244 -19.10 2.15 5.79
C PHE A 244 -18.96 0.88 4.96
N THR A 245 -17.75 0.35 4.80
CA THR A 245 -17.54 -0.97 4.19
C THR A 245 -18.08 -2.06 5.11
N ALA A 246 -18.54 -3.17 4.54
CA ALA A 246 -19.10 -4.29 5.30
C ALA A 246 -18.12 -4.81 6.38
N ALA A 247 -16.83 -4.89 6.07
CA ALA A 247 -15.82 -5.35 7.02
C ALA A 247 -15.64 -4.39 8.21
N THR A 248 -15.55 -3.08 7.95
CA THR A 248 -15.41 -2.09 9.02
C THR A 248 -16.68 -2.02 9.88
N GLN A 249 -17.86 -2.06 9.27
CA GLN A 249 -19.14 -2.08 9.98
C GLN A 249 -19.32 -3.34 10.82
N ALA A 250 -18.95 -4.51 10.30
CA ALA A 250 -18.97 -5.76 11.05
C ALA A 250 -18.05 -5.69 12.27
N GLU A 251 -16.85 -5.12 12.12
CA GLU A 251 -15.89 -4.95 13.21
C GLU A 251 -16.35 -3.94 14.26
N LEU A 252 -16.92 -2.80 13.85
CA LEU A 252 -17.53 -1.83 14.76
C LEU A 252 -18.68 -2.48 15.56
N LYS A 253 -19.57 -3.18 14.87
CA LYS A 253 -20.70 -3.89 15.49
C LYS A 253 -20.24 -4.96 16.49
N ARG A 254 -19.21 -5.75 16.14
CA ARG A 254 -18.60 -6.75 17.02
C ARG A 254 -18.10 -6.13 18.33
N ARG A 255 -17.69 -4.86 18.30
CA ARG A 255 -17.20 -4.10 19.45
C ARG A 255 -18.27 -3.20 20.10
N GLY A 256 -19.55 -3.39 19.75
CA GLY A 256 -20.65 -2.63 20.33
C GLY A 256 -20.72 -1.16 19.90
N VAL A 257 -20.07 -0.81 18.79
CA VAL A 257 -20.11 0.55 18.22
C VAL A 257 -20.93 0.55 16.93
N THR A 258 -21.74 1.57 16.74
CA THR A 258 -22.48 1.80 15.49
C THR A 258 -22.17 3.22 15.02
N ILE A 259 -21.76 3.35 13.76
CA ILE A 259 -21.54 4.64 13.09
C ILE A 259 -22.39 4.63 11.83
N THR A 260 -23.37 5.52 11.78
CA THR A 260 -24.31 5.64 10.65
C THR A 260 -23.92 6.81 9.77
N LEU A 261 -24.03 6.62 8.45
CA LEU A 261 -23.78 7.70 7.51
C LEU A 261 -24.99 8.64 7.50
N ASP A 262 -24.79 9.87 7.95
CA ASP A 262 -25.78 10.94 7.85
C ASP A 262 -25.95 11.32 6.37
N GLN A 263 -27.11 11.02 5.80
CA GLN A 263 -27.44 11.30 4.40
C GLN A 263 -28.24 12.59 4.22
N SER A 264 -28.54 13.31 5.30
CA SER A 264 -29.33 14.54 5.25
C SER A 264 -28.65 15.61 4.40
N GLY A 265 -29.42 16.21 3.49
CA GLY A 265 -28.93 17.25 2.59
C GLY A 265 -28.10 16.76 1.39
N TRP A 266 -27.92 15.44 1.22
CA TRP A 266 -27.26 14.87 0.04
C TRP A 266 -27.85 13.53 -0.44
N SER A 267 -29.10 13.28 -0.06
CA SER A 267 -29.97 12.23 -0.58
C SER A 267 -31.29 12.84 -1.06
N ARG A 268 -31.97 12.13 -1.96
CA ARG A 268 -33.32 12.43 -2.42
C ARG A 268 -34.37 12.07 -1.36
N ALA A 269 -35.60 12.54 -1.56
CA ALA A 269 -36.74 12.21 -0.70
C ALA A 269 -37.02 10.69 -0.59
N ASP A 270 -36.66 9.92 -1.62
CA ASP A 270 -36.77 8.45 -1.64
C ASP A 270 -35.59 7.73 -0.95
N GLY A 271 -34.64 8.48 -0.37
CA GLY A 271 -33.44 7.96 0.29
C GLY A 271 -32.26 7.70 -0.66
N THR A 272 -32.42 7.89 -1.97
CA THR A 272 -31.34 7.68 -2.94
C THR A 272 -30.28 8.76 -2.82
N VAL A 273 -29.03 8.40 -2.56
CA VAL A 273 -27.91 9.35 -2.52
C VAL A 273 -27.61 9.95 -3.88
N PHE A 274 -27.23 11.23 -3.90
CA PHE A 274 -26.82 11.89 -5.13
C PHE A 274 -25.48 11.33 -5.65
N LYS A 275 -25.43 10.96 -6.94
CA LYS A 275 -24.18 10.63 -7.62
C LYS A 275 -23.47 11.92 -8.02
N ILE A 276 -22.59 12.37 -7.14
CA ILE A 276 -21.77 13.57 -7.38
C ILE A 276 -20.74 13.23 -8.48
N PRO A 277 -20.69 13.96 -9.60
CA PRO A 277 -19.72 13.72 -10.65
C PRO A 277 -18.29 13.96 -10.17
N GLU A 278 -17.33 13.32 -10.83
CA GLU A 278 -15.91 13.55 -10.58
C GLU A 278 -15.56 15.03 -10.79
N GLN A 279 -14.60 15.52 -10.00
CA GLN A 279 -14.16 16.92 -10.08
C GLN A 279 -12.91 17.09 -10.95
N ASN A 280 -12.12 16.02 -11.10
CA ASN A 280 -10.83 16.05 -11.79
C ASN A 280 -10.83 15.06 -12.94
N VAL A 281 -10.13 15.43 -14.02
CA VAL A 281 -9.86 14.50 -15.12
C VAL A 281 -8.67 13.64 -14.73
N ALA A 282 -8.86 12.33 -14.66
CA ALA A 282 -7.75 11.40 -14.60
C ALA A 282 -6.91 11.52 -15.89
N ASN A 283 -5.65 11.96 -15.75
CA ASN A 283 -4.70 12.12 -16.86
C ASN A 283 -4.02 10.79 -17.24
N TRP A 284 -4.67 9.67 -16.94
CA TRP A 284 -4.18 8.33 -17.23
C TRP A 284 -5.33 7.39 -17.54
N GLU A 285 -4.99 6.27 -18.16
CA GLU A 285 -5.88 5.15 -18.42
C GLU A 285 -5.29 3.85 -17.88
N GLY A 286 -6.12 2.80 -17.81
CA GLY A 286 -5.63 1.47 -17.47
C GLY A 286 -4.68 0.95 -18.54
N ALA A 287 -3.53 0.43 -18.10
CA ALA A 287 -2.54 -0.15 -19.00
C ALA A 287 -2.35 -1.65 -18.71
N SER A 288 -1.72 -2.36 -19.65
CA SER A 288 -1.53 -3.80 -19.53
C SER A 288 -0.44 -4.15 -18.51
N TRP A 289 -0.68 -5.21 -17.75
CA TRP A 289 0.35 -5.83 -16.91
C TRP A 289 1.52 -6.40 -17.73
N ASN A 290 1.32 -6.73 -19.01
CA ASN A 290 2.41 -7.14 -19.89
C ASN A 290 3.40 -5.99 -20.15
N ASP A 291 2.92 -4.76 -20.33
CA ASP A 291 3.77 -3.57 -20.48
C ASP A 291 4.63 -3.39 -19.21
N PHE A 292 4.00 -3.53 -18.04
CA PHE A 292 4.71 -3.45 -16.77
C PHE A 292 5.76 -4.57 -16.62
N HIS A 293 5.44 -5.82 -16.98
CA HIS A 293 6.41 -6.91 -16.93
C HIS A 293 7.63 -6.62 -17.81
N ALA A 294 7.42 -6.09 -19.03
CA ALA A 294 8.50 -5.70 -19.92
C ALA A 294 9.33 -4.56 -19.32
N GLN A 295 8.68 -3.55 -18.75
CA GLN A 295 9.35 -2.42 -18.09
C GLN A 295 10.18 -2.85 -16.88
N LEU A 296 9.66 -3.74 -16.02
CA LEU A 296 10.40 -4.26 -14.87
C LEU A 296 11.62 -5.09 -15.30
N ALA A 297 11.50 -5.88 -16.37
CA ALA A 297 12.64 -6.63 -16.91
C ALA A 297 13.74 -5.72 -17.46
N LYS A 298 13.36 -4.63 -18.15
CA LYS A 298 14.29 -3.59 -18.63
C LYS A 298 14.94 -2.86 -17.45
N LEU A 299 14.17 -2.52 -16.42
CA LEU A 299 14.67 -1.90 -15.20
C LEU A 299 15.72 -2.77 -14.50
N GLN A 300 15.44 -4.06 -14.32
CA GLN A 300 16.41 -5.01 -13.76
C GLN A 300 17.68 -5.05 -14.59
N LYS A 301 17.57 -5.19 -15.93
CA LYS A 301 18.74 -5.21 -16.83
C LYS A 301 19.57 -3.92 -16.75
N ALA A 302 18.91 -2.76 -16.60
CA ALA A 302 19.59 -1.47 -16.55
C ALA A 302 20.31 -1.21 -15.22
N LEU A 303 19.80 -1.76 -14.10
CA LEU A 303 20.35 -1.53 -12.77
C LEU A 303 21.27 -2.66 -12.28
N LEU A 304 21.06 -3.89 -12.78
CA LEU A 304 21.73 -5.09 -12.30
C LEU A 304 22.26 -5.95 -13.45
N PRO A 305 23.56 -6.27 -13.46
CA PRO A 305 24.11 -7.28 -14.35
C PRO A 305 23.47 -8.65 -14.12
N GLU A 306 23.29 -9.03 -12.85
CA GLU A 306 22.61 -10.25 -12.42
C GLU A 306 21.23 -9.91 -11.86
N ARG A 307 20.18 -10.51 -12.43
CA ARG A 307 18.80 -10.22 -12.00
C ARG A 307 18.58 -10.61 -10.54
N ALA A 308 17.95 -9.73 -9.78
CA ALA A 308 17.50 -10.03 -8.44
C ALA A 308 16.30 -10.98 -8.48
N VAL A 309 16.29 -11.93 -7.53
CA VAL A 309 15.13 -12.78 -7.27
C VAL A 309 14.04 -11.96 -6.59
N LEU A 310 12.83 -11.91 -7.17
CA LEU A 310 11.70 -11.18 -6.58
C LEU A 310 10.69 -12.13 -5.96
N ASN A 311 10.64 -12.18 -4.64
CA ASN A 311 9.62 -12.90 -3.88
C ASN A 311 8.49 -11.95 -3.51
N MET A 312 7.26 -12.26 -3.91
CA MET A 312 6.10 -11.40 -3.78
C MET A 312 5.14 -11.96 -2.72
N PHE A 313 4.77 -11.14 -1.76
CA PHE A 313 3.81 -11.48 -0.73
C PHE A 313 2.64 -10.50 -0.75
N LEU A 314 1.44 -11.02 -0.99
CA LEU A 314 0.22 -10.22 -0.95
C LEU A 314 -0.53 -10.49 0.34
N PHE A 315 -0.76 -9.43 1.11
CA PHE A 315 -1.52 -9.50 2.33
C PHE A 315 -3.03 -9.36 2.07
N VAL A 316 -3.79 -10.42 2.34
CA VAL A 316 -5.22 -10.54 1.99
C VAL A 316 -6.16 -10.69 3.19
N GLY A 317 -5.63 -10.64 4.41
CA GLY A 317 -6.45 -10.72 5.63
C GLY A 317 -6.83 -12.12 6.07
N PRO A 318 -7.86 -12.26 6.92
CA PRO A 318 -8.23 -13.55 7.52
C PRO A 318 -8.98 -14.50 6.58
N ASN A 319 -9.51 -14.02 5.45
CA ASN A 319 -10.44 -14.78 4.61
C ASN A 319 -9.79 -15.54 3.44
N ASP A 320 -8.45 -15.65 3.41
CA ASP A 320 -7.63 -16.38 2.41
C ASP A 320 -7.90 -16.05 0.92
N LYS A 321 -8.75 -15.06 0.62
CA LYS A 321 -9.14 -14.66 -0.73
C LYS A 321 -8.66 -13.25 -1.01
N ALA A 322 -7.86 -13.12 -2.06
CA ALA A 322 -7.52 -11.81 -2.61
C ALA A 322 -8.79 -11.15 -3.17
N LEU A 323 -8.90 -9.84 -2.99
CA LEU A 323 -9.96 -9.04 -3.61
C LEU A 323 -9.77 -8.90 -5.13
N ASN A 324 -8.51 -9.00 -5.59
CA ASN A 324 -8.12 -8.88 -6.99
C ASN A 324 -7.46 -10.16 -7.50
N ALA A 325 -7.38 -10.27 -8.82
CA ALA A 325 -6.58 -11.27 -9.54
C ALA A 325 -5.12 -11.29 -9.04
N THR A 326 -4.65 -12.46 -8.61
CA THR A 326 -3.28 -12.66 -8.05
C THR A 326 -2.28 -13.10 -9.11
N GLU A 327 -2.76 -13.33 -10.34
CA GLU A 327 -2.01 -13.82 -11.48
C GLU A 327 -0.88 -12.85 -11.84
N ASN A 328 -1.11 -11.55 -11.67
CA ASN A 328 -0.13 -10.50 -11.96
C ASN A 328 1.11 -10.60 -11.05
N LEU A 329 0.89 -10.66 -9.73
CA LEU A 329 1.99 -10.81 -8.77
C LEU A 329 2.68 -12.18 -8.89
N THR A 330 1.92 -13.22 -9.20
CA THR A 330 2.45 -14.54 -9.51
C THR A 330 3.37 -14.50 -10.74
N ALA A 331 2.94 -13.84 -11.81
CA ALA A 331 3.73 -13.67 -13.02
C ALA A 331 5.00 -12.84 -12.77
N VAL A 332 4.90 -11.75 -12.00
CA VAL A 332 6.06 -10.96 -11.57
C VAL A 332 7.06 -11.84 -10.84
N ALA A 333 6.64 -12.59 -9.81
CA ALA A 333 7.56 -13.43 -9.05
C ALA A 333 8.24 -14.48 -9.94
N LYS A 334 7.45 -15.24 -10.71
CA LYS A 334 7.95 -16.32 -11.58
C LYS A 334 8.93 -15.81 -12.64
N ARG A 335 8.61 -14.70 -13.31
CA ARG A 335 9.47 -14.10 -14.36
C ARG A 335 10.80 -13.60 -13.81
N ASN A 336 10.89 -13.39 -12.51
CA ASN A 336 12.09 -12.93 -11.82
C ASN A 336 12.63 -14.00 -10.85
N GLY A 337 12.40 -15.29 -11.13
CA GLY A 337 13.00 -16.42 -10.42
C GLY A 337 12.57 -16.58 -8.96
N GLY A 338 11.54 -15.87 -8.51
CA GLY A 338 11.04 -15.93 -7.14
C GLY A 338 9.68 -16.60 -7.01
N THR A 339 9.11 -16.51 -5.82
CA THR A 339 7.83 -17.13 -5.46
C THR A 339 6.78 -16.08 -5.10
N PHE A 340 5.52 -16.41 -5.34
CA PHE A 340 4.39 -15.63 -4.88
C PHE A 340 3.66 -16.36 -3.77
N GLN A 341 3.33 -15.66 -2.69
CA GLN A 341 2.56 -16.23 -1.58
C GLN A 341 1.48 -15.26 -1.09
N LEU A 342 0.33 -15.82 -0.76
CA LEU A 342 -0.71 -15.13 0.00
C LEU A 342 -0.38 -15.18 1.48
N LEU A 343 -0.33 -14.01 2.09
CA LEU A 343 -0.21 -13.83 3.53
C LEU A 343 -1.58 -13.53 4.11
N THR A 344 -1.97 -14.38 5.03
CA THR A 344 -3.28 -14.31 5.68
C THR A 344 -3.04 -14.21 7.18
N THR A 345 -3.95 -13.56 7.91
CA THR A 345 -3.78 -13.39 9.36
C THR A 345 -3.59 -14.75 10.03
N ARG A 346 -4.37 -15.75 9.62
CA ARG A 346 -4.24 -17.13 10.07
C ARG A 346 -2.86 -17.73 9.77
N ARG A 347 -2.35 -17.61 8.54
CA ARG A 347 -1.01 -18.12 8.20
C ARG A 347 0.09 -17.45 9.01
N LEU A 348 -0.02 -16.14 9.21
CA LEU A 348 0.91 -15.37 10.03
C LEU A 348 0.92 -15.87 11.47
N GLU A 349 -0.25 -16.13 12.06
CA GLU A 349 -0.39 -16.72 13.40
C GLU A 349 0.14 -18.15 13.47
N GLU A 350 -0.13 -18.98 12.45
CA GLU A 350 0.40 -20.35 12.34
C GLU A 350 1.94 -20.34 12.29
N PHE A 351 2.56 -19.38 11.58
CA PHE A 351 4.01 -19.22 11.57
C PHE A 351 4.54 -18.85 12.96
N GLN A 352 3.90 -17.92 13.67
CA GLN A 352 4.29 -17.57 15.03
C GLN A 352 4.17 -18.76 15.99
N ALA A 353 3.08 -19.52 15.91
CA ALA A 353 2.84 -20.69 16.76
C ALA A 353 3.86 -21.81 16.52
N ARG A 354 4.17 -22.13 15.26
CA ARG A 354 5.20 -23.13 14.91
C ARG A 354 6.57 -22.74 15.43
N GLU A 355 6.92 -21.47 15.36
CA GLU A 355 8.21 -20.98 15.87
C GLU A 355 8.25 -20.98 17.40
N ALA A 356 7.14 -20.65 18.07
CA ALA A 356 7.05 -20.75 19.53
C ALA A 356 7.24 -22.19 20.02
N ALA A 357 6.73 -23.17 19.26
CA ALA A 357 6.91 -24.59 19.55
C ALA A 357 8.31 -25.13 19.22
N ALA A 358 9.11 -24.41 18.43
CA ALA A 358 10.47 -24.80 18.06
C ALA A 358 11.56 -24.23 18.98
N LYS A 359 11.18 -23.39 19.96
CA LYS A 359 12.03 -22.90 21.04
C LYS A 359 11.80 -23.76 22.28
#